data_AF-A0A179HC56-F1
#
_entry.id   AF-A0A179HC56-F1
#
_cell.length_a   1.000
_cell.length_b   1.000
_cell.length_c   1.000
_cell.angle_alpha   90.00
_cell.angle_beta   90.00
_cell.angle_gamma   90.00
#
_symmetry.space_group_name_H-M   'P 1'
#
loop_
_entity.id
_entity.type
_entity.pdbx_description
1 polymer ?
#
loop_
_entity_poly.entity_id
_entity_poly.type
_entity_poly.pdbx_seq_one_letter_code
_entity_poly.pdbx_strand_id
1 'polypeptide(L)'
;MPLQSLPIEILGLILRSIDFPKDLDAAVRAYSTWFRIFHTAPVRTLSEVLRNSVHPAIIGDIIVASRCPRRSTWRRSSTPSYLRAYSAEMATFTEDFLQGKPHLRRFPEYMPGLTRLSKLIIRISLLVDDFFHRASVTLARPLSGCVSNCEDGESSAPVRREFDTLSRTERARLQRAIVKLETYIEMFSFPTLRRYEQCKQFLQNLDPWEVEEMSCVYHHFVQKLGKKVCEEQNKLADRVLSHPLTGVDIDDEVLVATECGDGFSIRSVNSQKNEMATFEPGKDHSLFFFSRDYNSSKLAHFDGIISRSMGNFWDLCVKLEQGGESCRFRRRTGSIFASLPETIDRLASPLVDTVRPKLSDFTDHPSQPNMGYYAFKRSANESYLGVYRSDSWAIRAMGYVFWDLDRLRQPVVWAKLREASKMTGDHARAAYDPSLHTSAEEKLQGIRVSVRLMEELSVEEYRDRRPSSYNRIPLV
;
A
#
# COMPACT_ATOMS: atom_id res chain seq x y z
N MET A 1 -20.48 28.23 -26.29
CA MET A 1 -20.98 27.30 -27.32
C MET A 1 -21.09 25.91 -26.72
N PRO A 2 -22.19 25.18 -26.91
CA PRO A 2 -22.30 23.81 -26.41
C PRO A 2 -21.33 22.91 -27.18
N LEU A 3 -20.53 22.10 -26.49
CA LEU A 3 -19.57 21.15 -27.10
C LEU A 3 -20.21 20.27 -28.18
N GLN A 4 -21.52 20.00 -28.07
CA GLN A 4 -22.28 19.17 -29.00
C GLN A 4 -22.52 19.79 -30.38
N SER A 5 -22.30 21.10 -30.55
CA SER A 5 -22.43 21.77 -31.86
C SER A 5 -21.15 21.74 -32.70
N LEU A 6 -20.08 21.12 -32.20
CA LEU A 6 -18.80 21.02 -32.92
C LEU A 6 -18.86 19.91 -33.98
N PRO A 7 -18.12 20.05 -35.10
CA PRO A 7 -17.96 18.98 -36.08
C PRO A 7 -17.41 17.70 -35.45
N ILE A 8 -17.82 16.54 -35.98
CA ILE A 8 -17.46 15.23 -35.44
C ILE A 8 -15.95 14.99 -35.43
N GLU A 9 -15.22 15.57 -36.38
CA GLU A 9 -13.77 15.53 -36.48
C GLU A 9 -13.11 16.27 -35.32
N ILE A 10 -13.65 17.43 -34.95
CA ILE A 10 -13.17 18.24 -33.83
C ILE A 10 -13.47 17.53 -32.51
N LEU A 11 -14.69 16.99 -32.36
CA LEU A 11 -15.04 16.16 -31.21
C LEU A 11 -14.11 14.94 -31.08
N GLY A 12 -13.77 14.31 -32.21
CA GLY A 12 -12.82 13.21 -32.24
C GLY A 12 -11.40 13.63 -31.85
N LEU A 13 -10.94 14.83 -32.17
CA LEU A 13 -9.66 15.36 -31.70
C LEU A 13 -9.68 15.66 -30.20
N ILE A 14 -10.75 16.26 -29.70
CA ILE A 14 -10.93 16.54 -28.27
C ILE A 14 -10.95 15.24 -27.46
N LEU A 15 -11.68 14.22 -27.93
CA LEU A 15 -11.73 12.91 -27.28
C LEU A 15 -10.35 12.27 -27.18
N ARG A 16 -9.49 12.51 -28.18
CA ARG A 16 -8.12 11.99 -28.27
C ARG A 16 -7.10 12.80 -27.48
N SER A 17 -7.40 14.05 -27.16
CA SER A 17 -6.58 14.91 -26.30
C SER A 17 -6.88 14.74 -24.82
N ILE A 18 -7.79 13.85 -24.43
CA ILE A 18 -8.04 13.53 -23.03
C ILE A 18 -6.76 12.96 -22.41
N ASP A 19 -6.41 13.49 -21.25
CA ASP A 19 -5.17 13.12 -20.55
C ASP A 19 -5.30 11.82 -19.77
N PHE A 20 -6.49 11.38 -19.38
CA PHE A 20 -6.64 10.23 -18.50
C PHE A 20 -7.74 9.24 -18.90
N PRO A 21 -7.56 7.91 -18.74
CA PRO A 21 -8.54 6.92 -19.22
C PRO A 21 -9.87 6.98 -18.45
N LYS A 22 -9.85 7.39 -17.18
CA LYS A 22 -11.07 7.56 -16.38
C LYS A 22 -11.94 8.70 -16.94
N ASP A 23 -11.31 9.76 -17.42
CA ASP A 23 -12.01 10.92 -17.99
C ASP A 23 -12.58 10.58 -19.36
N LEU A 24 -11.89 9.73 -20.13
CA LEU A 24 -12.42 9.16 -21.36
C LEU A 24 -13.69 8.34 -21.10
N ASP A 25 -13.68 7.44 -20.10
CA ASP A 25 -14.85 6.65 -19.73
C ASP A 25 -16.01 7.55 -19.27
N ALA A 26 -15.73 8.55 -18.42
CA ALA A 26 -16.73 9.52 -17.98
C ALA A 26 -17.33 10.31 -19.15
N ALA A 27 -16.50 10.80 -20.07
CA ALA A 27 -16.96 11.58 -21.22
C ALA A 27 -17.80 10.75 -22.21
N VAL A 28 -17.38 9.50 -22.45
CA VAL A 28 -18.11 8.54 -23.31
C VAL A 28 -19.45 8.13 -22.69
N ARG A 29 -19.52 7.97 -21.36
CA ARG A 29 -20.78 7.70 -20.64
C ARG A 29 -21.71 8.90 -20.60
N ALA A 30 -21.17 10.10 -20.53
CA ALA A 30 -21.97 11.32 -20.42
C ALA A 30 -22.71 11.69 -21.72
N TYR A 31 -22.14 11.37 -22.90
CA TYR A 31 -22.68 11.81 -24.18
C TYR A 31 -22.72 10.70 -25.23
N SER A 32 -23.90 10.40 -25.78
CA SER A 32 -24.08 9.40 -26.83
C SER A 32 -23.26 9.68 -28.10
N THR A 33 -23.07 10.96 -28.45
CA THR A 33 -22.24 11.36 -29.59
C THR A 33 -20.77 10.98 -29.38
N TRP A 34 -20.26 11.16 -28.16
CA TRP A 34 -18.87 10.83 -27.83
C TRP A 34 -18.67 9.31 -27.81
N PHE A 35 -19.65 8.55 -27.31
CA PHE A 35 -19.66 7.09 -27.43
C PHE A 35 -19.61 6.62 -28.88
N ARG A 36 -20.41 7.20 -29.78
CA ARG A 36 -20.39 6.85 -31.21
C ARG A 36 -19.02 7.11 -31.84
N ILE A 37 -18.42 8.28 -31.57
CA ILE A 37 -17.08 8.64 -32.05
C ILE A 37 -16.03 7.66 -31.54
N PHE A 38 -16.06 7.35 -30.24
CA PHE A 38 -15.16 6.36 -29.65
C PHE A 38 -15.30 5.00 -30.33
N HIS A 39 -16.54 4.54 -30.53
CA HIS A 39 -16.83 3.24 -31.12
C HIS A 39 -16.36 3.11 -32.57
N THR A 40 -16.24 4.22 -33.32
CA THR A 40 -15.68 4.19 -34.69
C THR A 40 -14.18 3.86 -34.69
N ALA A 41 -13.42 4.33 -33.69
CA ALA A 41 -11.97 4.14 -33.63
C ALA A 41 -11.45 3.93 -32.20
N PRO A 42 -11.86 2.83 -31.51
CA PRO A 42 -11.57 2.64 -30.09
C PRO A 42 -10.09 2.42 -29.82
N VAL A 43 -9.42 1.62 -30.68
CA VAL A 43 -7.96 1.35 -30.57
C VAL A 43 -7.17 2.64 -30.66
N ARG A 44 -7.44 3.47 -31.69
CA ARG A 44 -6.74 4.73 -31.90
C ARG A 44 -6.97 5.70 -30.76
N THR A 45 -8.24 5.89 -30.38
CA THR A 45 -8.62 6.83 -29.32
C THR A 45 -7.97 6.46 -27.99
N LEU A 46 -8.13 5.21 -27.57
CA LEU A 46 -7.55 4.73 -26.32
C LEU A 46 -6.02 4.76 -26.35
N SER A 47 -5.39 4.46 -27.49
CA SER A 47 -3.94 4.54 -27.64
C SER A 47 -3.40 5.96 -27.48
N GLU A 48 -4.10 6.97 -27.99
CA GLU A 48 -3.72 8.38 -27.84
C GLU A 48 -3.91 8.84 -26.39
N VAL A 49 -5.06 8.54 -25.77
CA VAL A 49 -5.31 8.85 -24.35
C VAL A 49 -4.26 8.23 -23.43
N LEU A 50 -3.94 6.94 -23.61
CA LEU A 50 -2.93 6.26 -22.78
C LEU A 50 -1.52 6.85 -22.94
N ARG A 51 -1.18 7.42 -24.10
CA ARG A 51 0.08 8.13 -24.31
C ARG A 51 0.09 9.50 -23.63
N ASN A 52 -1.06 10.17 -23.56
CA ASN A 52 -1.17 11.45 -22.86
C ASN A 52 -1.07 11.27 -21.34
N SER A 53 -1.62 10.16 -20.81
CA SER A 53 -1.67 9.87 -19.35
C SER A 53 -0.33 9.64 -18.68
N VAL A 54 0.73 9.46 -19.46
CA VAL A 54 2.03 9.00 -18.96
C VAL A 54 3.12 9.85 -19.57
N HIS A 55 4.11 10.21 -18.77
CA HIS A 55 5.27 10.93 -19.29
C HIS A 55 6.06 10.04 -20.27
N PRO A 56 6.49 10.55 -21.45
CA PRO A 56 7.18 9.74 -22.47
C PRO A 56 8.41 8.99 -21.94
N ALA A 57 9.12 9.59 -20.99
CA ALA A 57 10.30 9.01 -20.38
C ALA A 57 10.06 7.71 -19.59
N ILE A 58 8.82 7.43 -19.15
CA ILE A 58 8.50 6.28 -18.29
C ILE A 58 7.52 5.31 -18.93
N ILE A 59 6.97 5.64 -20.11
CA ILE A 59 5.95 4.81 -20.77
C ILE A 59 6.43 3.39 -21.04
N GLY A 60 7.72 3.24 -21.35
CA GLY A 60 8.37 1.93 -21.53
C GLY A 60 8.26 1.05 -20.29
N ASP A 61 8.50 1.61 -19.10
CA ASP A 61 8.41 0.89 -17.83
C ASP A 61 6.98 0.45 -17.54
N ILE A 62 5.99 1.31 -17.82
CA ILE A 62 4.58 0.96 -17.64
C ILE A 62 4.15 -0.15 -18.61
N ILE A 63 4.60 -0.10 -19.86
CA ILE A 63 4.33 -1.17 -20.84
C ILE A 63 4.92 -2.49 -20.36
N VAL A 64 6.16 -2.49 -19.86
CA VAL A 64 6.82 -3.69 -19.32
C VAL A 64 6.00 -4.26 -18.15
N ALA A 65 5.61 -3.43 -17.19
CA ALA A 65 4.78 -3.85 -16.06
C ALA A 65 3.37 -4.34 -16.48
N SER A 66 2.81 -3.83 -17.58
CA SER A 66 1.53 -4.29 -18.11
C SER A 66 1.61 -5.70 -18.72
N ARG A 67 2.82 -6.12 -19.11
CA ARG A 67 3.13 -7.42 -19.71
C ARG A 67 3.67 -8.44 -18.72
N CYS A 68 4.16 -7.99 -17.58
CA CYS A 68 4.58 -8.88 -16.51
C CYS A 68 3.44 -9.84 -16.15
N PRO A 69 3.64 -11.17 -16.24
CA PRO A 69 2.60 -12.14 -15.92
C PRO A 69 2.13 -11.97 -14.47
N ARG A 70 0.82 -11.90 -14.25
CA ARG A 70 0.24 -11.58 -12.93
C ARG A 70 -0.35 -12.80 -12.28
N ARG A 71 0.06 -13.13 -11.06
CA ARG A 71 -0.49 -14.32 -10.37
C ARG A 71 -2.02 -14.30 -10.21
N SER A 72 -2.61 -13.11 -10.06
CA SER A 72 -4.07 -12.95 -9.89
C SER A 72 -4.87 -13.37 -11.12
N THR A 73 -4.34 -13.22 -12.35
CA THR A 73 -5.04 -13.67 -13.56
C THR A 73 -5.06 -15.20 -13.69
N TRP A 74 -4.12 -15.88 -13.03
CA TRP A 74 -3.95 -17.33 -13.08
C TRP A 74 -4.62 -18.08 -11.92
N ARG A 75 -5.21 -17.37 -10.93
CA ARG A 75 -5.83 -17.97 -9.73
C ARG A 75 -7.09 -18.82 -9.96
N ARG A 76 -7.63 -18.88 -11.19
CA ARG A 76 -8.91 -19.56 -11.46
C ARG A 76 -8.82 -21.08 -11.56
N SER A 77 -7.64 -21.69 -11.68
CA SER A 77 -7.47 -23.14 -11.53
C SER A 77 -6.15 -23.48 -10.83
N SER A 78 -6.23 -24.24 -9.73
CA SER A 78 -5.06 -24.68 -8.95
C SER A 78 -4.44 -25.97 -9.51
N THR A 79 -4.72 -26.29 -10.77
CA THR A 79 -4.26 -27.51 -11.42
C THR A 79 -2.75 -27.44 -11.72
N PRO A 80 -1.99 -28.52 -11.49
CA PRO A 80 -0.53 -28.52 -11.67
C PRO A 80 -0.05 -28.08 -13.06
N SER A 81 -0.83 -28.35 -14.11
CA SER A 81 -0.54 -27.89 -15.48
C SER A 81 -0.51 -26.38 -15.62
N TYR A 82 -1.40 -25.66 -14.93
CA TYR A 82 -1.49 -24.20 -15.00
C TYR A 82 -0.33 -23.52 -14.29
N LEU A 83 0.08 -24.04 -13.13
CA LEU A 83 1.25 -23.53 -12.42
C LEU A 83 2.54 -23.72 -13.24
N ARG A 84 2.65 -24.83 -14.00
CA ARG A 84 3.77 -25.05 -14.93
C ARG A 84 3.76 -24.04 -16.08
N ALA A 85 2.60 -23.79 -16.70
CA ALA A 85 2.48 -22.82 -17.78
C ALA A 85 2.84 -21.39 -17.32
N TYR A 86 2.30 -20.96 -16.17
CA TYR A 86 2.64 -19.67 -15.57
C TYR A 86 4.14 -19.56 -15.24
N SER A 87 4.72 -20.62 -14.65
CA SER A 87 6.14 -20.63 -14.33
C SER A 87 7.02 -20.53 -15.57
N ALA A 88 6.62 -21.16 -16.68
CA ALA A 88 7.33 -21.06 -17.95
C ALA A 88 7.23 -19.64 -18.55
N GLU A 89 6.02 -19.07 -18.59
CA GLU A 89 5.80 -17.69 -19.07
C GLU A 89 6.60 -16.67 -18.24
N MET A 90 6.59 -16.81 -16.91
CA MET A 90 7.35 -15.93 -16.02
C MET A 90 8.86 -16.09 -16.20
N ALA A 91 9.36 -17.30 -16.44
CA ALA A 91 10.77 -17.53 -16.71
C ALA A 91 11.21 -16.83 -18.01
N THR A 92 10.43 -16.98 -19.10
CA THR A 92 10.67 -16.29 -20.37
C THR A 92 10.62 -14.76 -20.19
N PHE A 93 9.59 -14.24 -19.51
CA PHE A 93 9.48 -12.82 -19.24
C PHE A 93 10.70 -12.29 -18.45
N THR A 94 11.14 -13.02 -17.43
CA THR A 94 12.27 -12.63 -16.59
C THR A 94 13.56 -12.59 -17.39
N GLU A 95 13.80 -13.60 -18.23
CA GLU A 95 14.96 -13.63 -19.12
C GLU A 95 14.94 -12.45 -20.11
N ASP A 96 13.81 -12.23 -20.78
CA ASP A 96 13.66 -11.13 -21.74
C ASP A 96 13.82 -9.76 -21.08
N PHE A 97 13.33 -9.60 -19.84
CA PHE A 97 13.48 -8.38 -19.05
C PHE A 97 14.95 -8.12 -18.73
N LEU A 98 15.65 -9.13 -18.18
CA LEU A 98 17.05 -9.00 -17.78
C LEU A 98 17.99 -8.82 -18.97
N GLN A 99 17.63 -9.35 -20.15
CA GLN A 99 18.35 -9.13 -21.42
C GLN A 99 17.96 -7.82 -22.12
N GLY A 100 17.04 -7.02 -21.55
CA GLY A 100 16.63 -5.74 -22.12
C GLY A 100 15.96 -5.85 -23.48
N LYS A 101 15.18 -6.91 -23.73
CA LYS A 101 14.60 -7.15 -25.06
C LYS A 101 13.64 -6.01 -25.45
N PRO A 102 13.79 -5.44 -26.67
CA PRO A 102 13.01 -4.28 -27.09
C PRO A 102 11.51 -4.58 -27.24
N HIS A 103 11.17 -5.82 -27.55
CA HIS A 103 9.77 -6.21 -27.74
C HIS A 103 8.94 -5.97 -26.47
N LEU A 104 9.52 -6.04 -25.26
CA LEU A 104 8.83 -5.79 -23.99
C LEU A 104 8.40 -4.33 -23.81
N ARG A 105 9.04 -3.38 -24.50
CA ARG A 105 8.71 -1.94 -24.44
C ARG A 105 7.81 -1.46 -25.59
N ARG A 106 7.49 -2.32 -26.56
CA ARG A 106 6.64 -1.94 -27.71
C ARG A 106 5.21 -1.60 -27.25
N PHE A 107 4.70 -0.43 -27.60
CA PHE A 107 3.33 -0.02 -27.28
C PHE A 107 2.28 -0.99 -27.89
N PRO A 108 1.23 -1.40 -27.16
CA PRO A 108 0.21 -2.30 -27.69
C PRO A 108 -0.65 -1.61 -28.75
N GLU A 109 -0.86 -2.29 -29.88
CA GLU A 109 -1.68 -1.80 -31.01
C GLU A 109 -3.02 -2.55 -31.13
N TYR A 110 -3.44 -3.26 -30.07
CA TYR A 110 -4.63 -4.10 -30.04
C TYR A 110 -5.41 -3.95 -28.72
N MET A 111 -6.73 -4.11 -28.78
CA MET A 111 -7.64 -3.79 -27.66
C MET A 111 -7.30 -4.51 -26.34
N PRO A 112 -7.12 -5.86 -26.28
CA PRO A 112 -6.73 -6.52 -25.03
C PRO A 112 -5.47 -5.95 -24.36
N GLY A 113 -4.47 -5.55 -25.15
CA GLY A 113 -3.25 -4.93 -24.65
C GLY A 113 -3.51 -3.54 -24.08
N LEU A 114 -4.28 -2.72 -24.81
CA LEU A 114 -4.68 -1.38 -24.37
C LEU A 114 -5.55 -1.42 -23.11
N THR A 115 -6.47 -2.37 -23.00
CA THR A 115 -7.31 -2.55 -21.81
C THR A 115 -6.47 -2.92 -20.58
N ARG A 116 -5.48 -3.81 -20.74
CA ARG A 116 -4.54 -4.13 -19.64
C ARG A 116 -3.72 -2.91 -19.22
N LEU A 117 -3.20 -2.15 -20.18
CA LEU A 117 -2.42 -0.94 -19.92
C LEU A 117 -3.26 0.15 -19.24
N SER A 118 -4.50 0.36 -19.69
CA SER A 118 -5.45 1.30 -19.10
C SER A 118 -5.76 0.97 -17.64
N LYS A 119 -6.08 -0.30 -17.33
CA LYS A 119 -6.32 -0.75 -15.95
C LYS A 119 -5.09 -0.52 -15.05
N LEU A 120 -3.90 -0.78 -15.58
CA LEU A 120 -2.64 -0.53 -14.86
C LEU A 120 -2.47 0.96 -14.57
N ILE A 121 -2.60 1.84 -15.57
CA ILE A 121 -2.46 3.30 -15.43
C ILE A 121 -3.47 3.88 -14.41
N ILE A 122 -4.72 3.43 -14.46
CA ILE A 122 -5.75 3.84 -13.50
C ILE A 122 -5.32 3.49 -12.08
N ARG A 123 -4.92 2.24 -11.84
CA ARG A 123 -4.50 1.80 -10.50
C ARG A 123 -3.23 2.52 -10.02
N ILE A 124 -2.23 2.70 -10.89
CA ILE A 124 -1.02 3.45 -10.52
C ILE A 124 -1.38 4.87 -10.12
N SER A 125 -2.30 5.52 -10.83
CA SER A 125 -2.68 6.90 -10.52
C SER A 125 -3.36 7.02 -9.17
N LEU A 126 -4.20 6.05 -8.79
CA LEU A 126 -4.77 5.98 -7.44
C LEU A 126 -3.68 5.82 -6.36
N LEU A 127 -2.65 5.00 -6.63
CA LEU A 127 -1.52 4.82 -5.72
C LEU A 127 -0.66 6.10 -5.62
N VAL A 128 -0.46 6.80 -6.73
CA VAL A 128 0.24 8.10 -6.78
C VAL A 128 -0.50 9.13 -5.93
N ASP A 129 -1.81 9.24 -6.10
CA ASP A 129 -2.62 10.22 -5.38
C ASP A 129 -2.68 9.89 -3.86
N ASP A 130 -2.78 8.61 -3.47
CA ASP A 130 -2.67 8.19 -2.05
C ASP A 130 -1.29 8.47 -1.45
N PHE A 131 -0.20 8.18 -2.18
CA PHE A 131 1.16 8.52 -1.74
C PHE A 131 1.30 10.03 -1.54
N PHE A 132 0.93 10.80 -2.56
CA PHE A 132 1.05 12.26 -2.54
C PHE A 132 0.27 12.88 -1.38
N HIS A 133 -0.97 12.42 -1.16
CA HIS A 133 -1.78 12.89 -0.06
C HIS A 133 -1.10 12.63 1.30
N ARG A 134 -0.62 11.41 1.55
CA ARG A 134 0.04 11.09 2.83
C ARG A 134 1.35 11.84 3.02
N ALA A 135 2.19 11.90 1.98
CA ALA A 135 3.45 12.62 2.07
C ALA A 135 3.22 14.13 2.33
N SER A 136 2.18 14.72 1.73
CA SER A 136 1.77 16.10 1.97
C SER A 136 1.28 16.32 3.41
N VAL A 137 0.47 15.40 3.96
CA VAL A 137 0.05 15.44 5.36
C VAL A 137 1.26 15.34 6.30
N THR A 138 2.20 14.42 6.02
CA THR A 138 3.44 14.29 6.79
C THR A 138 4.28 15.56 6.69
N LEU A 139 4.37 16.20 5.52
CA LEU A 139 5.02 17.50 5.30
C LEU A 139 4.30 18.68 5.97
N ALA A 140 3.03 18.54 6.35
CA ALA A 140 2.30 19.56 7.12
C ALA A 140 2.40 19.39 8.65
N ARG A 141 2.48 18.15 9.17
CA ARG A 141 2.47 17.85 10.63
C ARG A 141 3.76 18.22 11.40
N PRO A 142 3.73 18.90 12.56
CA PRO A 142 4.94 19.18 13.34
C PRO A 142 5.71 17.90 13.72
N LEU A 143 7.04 17.89 13.57
CA LEU A 143 7.87 16.73 13.91
C LEU A 143 7.96 16.48 15.43
N SER A 144 7.77 17.52 16.25
CA SER A 144 7.84 17.49 17.71
C SER A 144 6.65 16.76 18.39
N GLY A 145 5.60 16.36 17.64
CA GLY A 145 4.40 15.71 18.18
C GLY A 145 4.28 14.22 17.85
N CYS A 146 5.24 13.61 17.14
CA CYS A 146 5.12 12.25 16.63
C CYS A 146 5.24 11.12 17.68
N VAL A 147 5.29 11.44 18.98
CA VAL A 147 5.51 10.47 20.06
C VAL A 147 4.21 10.04 20.76
N SER A 148 3.09 10.73 20.56
CA SER A 148 1.84 10.40 21.26
C SER A 148 0.85 9.70 20.33
N ASN A 149 0.69 8.39 20.58
CA ASN A 149 -0.50 7.54 20.41
C ASN A 149 -1.35 7.67 19.13
N CYS A 150 -1.99 6.58 18.77
CA CYS A 150 -2.83 6.41 17.59
C CYS A 150 -4.13 7.26 17.57
N GLU A 151 -4.14 8.42 18.22
CA GLU A 151 -5.24 9.38 18.22
C GLU A 151 -4.97 10.41 17.11
N ASP A 152 -5.44 10.09 15.91
CA ASP A 152 -5.63 11.11 14.88
C ASP A 152 -6.74 12.06 15.33
N GLY A 153 -6.39 13.08 16.11
CA GLY A 153 -7.13 14.33 16.08
C GLY A 153 -6.95 14.92 14.69
N GLU A 154 -8.01 14.92 13.86
CA GLU A 154 -8.09 15.71 12.63
C GLU A 154 -8.00 17.21 12.99
N SER A 155 -6.80 17.68 13.32
CA SER A 155 -6.53 19.10 13.44
C SER A 155 -6.52 19.69 12.03
N SER A 156 -7.68 20.19 11.65
CA SER A 156 -7.99 20.97 10.45
C SER A 156 -7.26 22.32 10.43
N ALA A 157 -5.93 22.29 10.40
CA ALA A 157 -5.18 23.45 9.95
C ALA A 157 -5.19 23.46 8.41
N PRO A 158 -5.58 24.56 7.74
CA PRO A 158 -5.63 24.60 6.29
C PRO A 158 -4.20 24.53 5.77
N VAL A 159 -3.82 23.36 5.24
CA VAL A 159 -2.62 23.23 4.41
C VAL A 159 -2.80 24.22 3.26
N ARG A 160 -1.84 25.14 3.13
CA ARG A 160 -1.81 26.18 2.10
C ARG A 160 -1.99 25.54 0.72
N ARG A 161 -2.75 26.20 -0.17
CA ARG A 161 -3.04 25.82 -1.58
C ARG A 161 -1.81 25.47 -2.44
N GLU A 162 -0.60 25.71 -1.94
CA GLU A 162 0.68 25.43 -2.60
C GLU A 162 1.03 23.93 -2.67
N PHE A 163 0.25 23.06 -2.00
CA PHE A 163 0.40 21.60 -2.01
C PHE A 163 -0.66 20.87 -2.85
N ASP A 164 -1.49 21.57 -3.63
CA ASP A 164 -2.72 20.96 -4.15
C ASP A 164 -2.51 20.03 -5.35
N THR A 165 -1.37 20.13 -6.06
CA THR A 165 -1.13 19.34 -7.27
C THR A 165 0.31 18.86 -7.43
N LEU A 166 0.47 17.65 -7.98
CA LEU A 166 1.74 17.13 -8.47
C LEU A 166 2.12 17.79 -9.79
N SER A 167 3.39 18.14 -9.96
CA SER A 167 3.93 18.46 -11.29
C SER A 167 3.90 17.22 -12.20
N ARG A 168 4.03 17.42 -13.52
CA ARG A 168 4.16 16.31 -14.47
C ARG A 168 5.38 15.44 -14.19
N THR A 169 6.48 16.03 -13.72
CA THR A 169 7.72 15.33 -13.41
C THR A 169 7.62 14.56 -12.11
N GLU A 170 7.06 15.15 -11.05
CA GLU A 170 6.80 14.48 -9.77
C GLU A 170 5.89 13.27 -9.95
N ARG A 171 4.78 13.45 -10.68
CA ARG A 171 3.86 12.36 -11.03
C ARG A 171 4.58 11.25 -11.79
N ALA A 172 5.44 11.58 -12.75
CA ALA A 172 6.19 10.60 -13.51
C ALA A 172 7.21 9.83 -12.65
N ARG A 173 7.92 10.48 -11.72
CA ARG A 173 8.84 9.78 -10.79
C ARG A 173 8.08 8.80 -9.90
N LEU A 174 6.95 9.23 -9.32
CA LEU A 174 6.09 8.36 -8.51
C LEU A 174 5.53 7.18 -9.32
N GLN A 175 5.02 7.44 -10.53
CA GLN A 175 4.55 6.39 -11.44
C GLN A 175 5.67 5.38 -11.72
N ARG A 176 6.88 5.83 -12.07
CA ARG A 176 8.05 4.96 -12.33
C ARG A 176 8.38 4.10 -11.11
N ALA A 177 8.48 4.69 -9.92
CA ALA A 177 8.80 3.98 -8.69
C ALA A 177 7.78 2.88 -8.37
N ILE A 178 6.48 3.20 -8.44
CA ILE A 178 5.38 2.24 -8.22
C ILE A 178 5.45 1.10 -9.25
N VAL A 179 5.69 1.42 -10.52
CA VAL A 179 5.73 0.46 -11.64
C VAL A 179 6.94 -0.47 -11.55
N LYS A 180 8.12 0.06 -11.19
CA LYS A 180 9.33 -0.75 -10.98
C LYS A 180 9.15 -1.67 -9.77
N LEU A 181 8.60 -1.15 -8.67
CA LEU A 181 8.27 -1.95 -7.49
C LEU A 181 7.26 -3.05 -7.81
N GLU A 182 6.22 -2.72 -8.57
CA GLU A 182 5.23 -3.70 -8.99
C GLU A 182 5.85 -4.80 -9.87
N THR A 183 6.70 -4.42 -10.83
CA THR A 183 7.40 -5.37 -11.70
C THR A 183 8.28 -6.31 -10.88
N TYR A 184 9.05 -5.76 -9.93
CA TYR A 184 9.86 -6.54 -9.00
C TYR A 184 9.02 -7.55 -8.20
N ILE A 185 7.92 -7.09 -7.58
CA ILE A 185 7.05 -7.94 -6.77
C ILE A 185 6.44 -9.06 -7.62
N GLU A 186 5.88 -8.77 -8.80
CA GLU A 186 5.23 -9.78 -9.63
C GLU A 186 6.26 -10.80 -10.16
N MET A 187 7.42 -10.37 -10.64
CA MET A 187 8.51 -11.24 -11.11
C MET A 187 8.98 -12.24 -10.05
N PHE A 188 9.14 -11.78 -8.81
CA PHE A 188 9.77 -12.57 -7.74
C PHE A 188 8.76 -13.15 -6.73
N SER A 189 7.46 -13.03 -7.03
CA SER A 189 6.34 -13.63 -6.29
C SER A 189 6.25 -15.16 -6.41
N PHE A 190 7.20 -15.83 -7.07
CA PHE A 190 7.19 -17.29 -7.26
C PHE A 190 8.51 -17.98 -6.91
N PRO A 191 8.45 -19.18 -6.30
CA PRO A 191 9.41 -20.26 -6.30
C PRO A 191 10.52 -20.37 -7.36
N THR A 192 11.70 -19.73 -7.32
CA THR A 192 12.75 -20.08 -8.31
C THR A 192 14.11 -20.38 -7.66
N LEU A 193 14.84 -21.34 -8.23
CA LEU A 193 16.15 -21.78 -7.72
C LEU A 193 17.22 -20.69 -7.81
N ARG A 194 17.06 -19.71 -8.71
CA ARG A 194 17.99 -18.59 -8.94
C ARG A 194 17.40 -17.24 -8.50
N ARG A 195 16.39 -17.27 -7.64
CA ARG A 195 15.60 -16.07 -7.34
C ARG A 195 16.47 -14.94 -6.81
N TYR A 196 17.35 -15.26 -5.87
CA TYR A 196 18.18 -14.25 -5.22
C TYR A 196 19.13 -13.58 -6.23
N GLU A 197 19.77 -14.37 -7.10
CA GLU A 197 20.62 -13.87 -8.19
C GLU A 197 19.83 -12.98 -9.16
N GLN A 198 18.60 -13.38 -9.50
CA GLN A 198 17.73 -12.59 -10.39
C GLN A 198 17.25 -11.29 -9.72
N CYS A 199 16.93 -11.32 -8.43
CA CYS A 199 16.57 -10.11 -7.65
C CYS A 199 17.76 -9.15 -7.57
N LYS A 200 18.96 -9.68 -7.32
CA LYS A 200 20.21 -8.93 -7.33
C LYS A 200 20.47 -8.31 -8.69
N GLN A 201 20.35 -9.09 -9.78
CA GLN A 201 20.55 -8.58 -11.13
C GLN A 201 19.53 -7.51 -11.50
N PHE A 202 18.26 -7.67 -11.09
CA PHE A 202 17.23 -6.65 -11.28
C PHE A 202 17.64 -5.32 -10.65
N LEU A 203 18.02 -5.33 -9.37
CA LEU A 203 18.39 -4.11 -8.65
C LEU A 203 19.72 -3.51 -9.14
N GLN A 204 20.67 -4.35 -9.58
CA GLN A 204 21.92 -3.88 -10.19
C GLN A 204 21.74 -3.24 -11.56
N ASN A 205 20.62 -3.50 -12.24
CA ASN A 205 20.26 -2.84 -13.50
C ASN A 205 19.52 -1.50 -13.28
N LEU A 206 19.32 -1.10 -12.03
CA LEU A 206 18.73 0.18 -11.66
C LEU A 206 19.80 1.10 -11.10
N ASP A 207 19.65 2.40 -11.34
CA ASP A 207 20.49 3.36 -10.64
C ASP A 207 20.10 3.40 -9.15
N PRO A 208 21.03 3.68 -8.23
CA PRO A 208 20.76 3.68 -6.79
C PRO A 208 19.63 4.63 -6.34
N TRP A 209 19.45 5.75 -7.05
CA TRP A 209 18.36 6.69 -6.80
C TRP A 209 16.98 6.10 -7.14
N GLU A 210 16.89 5.22 -8.15
CA GLU A 210 15.66 4.52 -8.50
C GLU A 210 15.30 3.45 -7.46
N VAL A 211 16.32 2.79 -6.90
CA VAL A 211 16.15 1.84 -5.78
C VAL A 211 15.67 2.57 -4.52
N GLU A 212 16.16 3.79 -4.28
CA GLU A 212 15.67 4.61 -3.17
C GLU A 212 14.22 5.06 -3.36
N GLU A 213 13.81 5.42 -4.58
CA GLU A 213 12.41 5.70 -4.89
C GLU A 213 11.51 4.48 -4.67
N MET A 214 11.94 3.29 -5.12
CA MET A 214 11.24 2.04 -4.82
C MET A 214 11.13 1.81 -3.31
N SER A 215 12.20 2.09 -2.57
CA SER A 215 12.25 1.95 -1.10
C SER A 215 11.30 2.94 -0.40
N CYS A 216 11.18 4.17 -0.89
CA CYS A 216 10.21 5.15 -0.40
C CYS A 216 8.75 4.66 -0.58
N VAL A 217 8.42 4.15 -1.78
CA VAL A 217 7.07 3.61 -2.05
C VAL A 217 6.81 2.36 -1.20
N TYR A 218 7.79 1.48 -1.05
CA TYR A 218 7.68 0.30 -0.19
C TYR A 218 7.42 0.68 1.27
N HIS A 219 8.19 1.64 1.78
CA HIS A 219 8.04 2.15 3.14
C HIS A 219 6.65 2.76 3.35
N HIS A 220 6.12 3.51 2.38
CA HIS A 220 4.73 4.00 2.42
C HIS A 220 3.71 2.88 2.55
N PHE A 221 3.87 1.76 1.84
CA PHE A 221 2.98 0.60 1.98
C PHE A 221 3.08 -0.05 3.36
N VAL A 222 4.28 -0.16 3.92
CA VAL A 222 4.51 -0.62 5.29
C VAL A 222 3.81 0.29 6.29
N GLN A 223 3.94 1.62 6.16
CA GLN A 223 3.24 2.59 7.00
C GLN A 223 1.72 2.46 6.90
N LYS A 224 1.21 2.30 5.67
CA LYS A 224 -0.23 2.18 5.42
C LYS A 224 -0.82 0.93 6.09
N LEU A 225 -0.16 -0.22 5.97
CA LEU A 225 -0.55 -1.44 6.67
C LEU A 225 -0.43 -1.26 8.19
N GLY A 226 0.69 -0.71 8.64
CA GLY A 226 0.95 -0.43 10.05
C GLY A 226 -0.16 0.37 10.72
N LYS A 227 -0.53 1.50 10.11
CA LYS A 227 -1.63 2.35 10.59
C LYS A 227 -2.93 1.56 10.69
N LYS A 228 -3.30 0.80 9.66
CA LYS A 228 -4.54 0.02 9.65
C LYS A 228 -4.55 -1.08 10.70
N VAL A 229 -3.44 -1.78 10.90
CA VAL A 229 -3.30 -2.74 11.98
C VAL A 229 -3.52 -2.09 13.34
N CYS A 230 -2.96 -0.90 13.56
CA CYS A 230 -3.12 -0.18 14.82
C CYS A 230 -4.57 0.29 15.04
N GLU A 231 -5.24 0.79 13.99
CA GLU A 231 -6.66 1.14 14.05
C GLU A 231 -7.52 -0.05 14.48
N GLU A 232 -7.29 -1.24 13.92
CA GLU A 232 -8.03 -2.45 14.30
C GLU A 232 -7.68 -2.94 15.71
N GLN A 233 -6.41 -2.84 16.14
CA GLN A 233 -6.00 -3.13 17.51
C GLN A 233 -6.69 -2.19 18.52
N ASN A 234 -6.85 -0.91 18.18
CA ASN A 234 -7.53 0.07 19.01
C ASN A 234 -9.03 -0.22 19.10
N LYS A 235 -9.69 -0.45 17.97
CA LYS A 235 -11.12 -0.80 17.95
C LYS A 235 -11.42 -2.03 18.80
N LEU A 236 -10.55 -3.05 18.76
CA LEU A 236 -10.71 -4.22 19.62
C LEU A 236 -10.54 -3.84 21.09
N ALA A 237 -9.49 -3.10 21.44
CA ALA A 237 -9.27 -2.66 22.81
C ALA A 237 -10.46 -1.84 23.34
N ASP A 238 -10.94 -0.88 22.57
CA ASP A 238 -12.10 -0.05 22.91
C ASP A 238 -13.38 -0.90 23.06
N ARG A 239 -13.59 -1.89 22.19
CA ARG A 239 -14.72 -2.83 22.29
C ARG A 239 -14.66 -3.67 23.57
N VAL A 240 -13.48 -4.17 23.93
CA VAL A 240 -13.31 -4.93 25.18
C VAL A 240 -13.54 -4.02 26.38
N LEU A 241 -12.95 -2.82 26.39
CA LEU A 241 -13.09 -1.85 27.48
C LEU A 241 -14.52 -1.35 27.68
N SER A 242 -15.29 -1.21 26.59
CA SER A 242 -16.70 -0.79 26.63
C SER A 242 -17.69 -1.94 26.89
N HIS A 243 -17.21 -3.20 26.96
CA HIS A 243 -18.09 -4.33 27.16
C HIS A 243 -18.58 -4.43 28.62
N PRO A 244 -19.90 -4.62 28.88
CA PRO A 244 -20.48 -4.64 30.23
C PRO A 244 -19.91 -5.72 31.18
N LEU A 245 -19.27 -6.75 30.62
CA LEU A 245 -18.69 -7.90 31.35
C LEU A 245 -17.16 -7.80 31.49
N THR A 246 -16.59 -6.61 31.33
CA THR A 246 -15.16 -6.35 31.51
C THR A 246 -14.92 -5.81 32.92
N GLY A 247 -14.10 -6.51 33.72
CA GLY A 247 -13.73 -6.07 35.06
C GLY A 247 -14.80 -6.18 36.16
N VAL A 248 -15.96 -6.79 35.91
CA VAL A 248 -16.96 -7.06 36.94
C VAL A 248 -16.86 -8.51 37.39
N ASP A 249 -16.30 -8.76 38.58
CA ASP A 249 -16.58 -10.01 39.31
C ASP A 249 -18.06 -9.94 39.70
N ILE A 250 -18.93 -10.64 38.96
CA ILE A 250 -20.33 -10.80 39.36
C ILE A 250 -20.35 -11.92 40.40
N ASP A 251 -20.04 -11.57 41.65
CA ASP A 251 -20.24 -12.45 42.81
C ASP A 251 -21.63 -12.28 43.44
N ASP A 252 -22.46 -11.35 42.94
CA ASP A 252 -23.78 -11.13 43.51
C ASP A 252 -24.82 -12.14 43.00
N GLU A 253 -25.21 -13.06 43.89
CA GLU A 253 -26.44 -13.84 43.76
C GLU A 253 -27.62 -12.89 43.55
N VAL A 254 -28.13 -12.81 42.31
CA VAL A 254 -29.39 -12.12 42.04
C VAL A 254 -30.54 -12.99 42.57
N LEU A 255 -30.99 -12.69 43.80
CA LEU A 255 -32.16 -13.32 44.39
C LEU A 255 -33.42 -12.75 43.73
N VAL A 256 -34.03 -13.52 42.82
CA VAL A 256 -35.34 -13.17 42.25
C VAL A 256 -36.43 -13.76 43.14
N ALA A 257 -37.16 -12.89 43.83
CA ALA A 257 -38.34 -13.27 44.58
C ALA A 257 -39.54 -13.35 43.60
N THR A 258 -40.17 -14.52 43.53
CA THR A 258 -41.41 -14.69 42.77
C THR A 258 -42.56 -14.94 43.74
N GLU A 259 -43.62 -14.14 43.64
CA GLU A 259 -44.84 -14.38 44.40
C GLU A 259 -45.55 -15.62 43.83
N CYS A 260 -45.79 -16.60 44.70
CA CYS A 260 -46.75 -17.66 44.46
C CYS A 260 -47.79 -17.62 45.57
N GLY A 261 -49.01 -18.06 45.28
CA GLY A 261 -50.24 -17.73 46.02
C GLY A 261 -50.33 -18.07 47.51
N ASP A 262 -49.28 -18.59 48.15
CA ASP A 262 -49.20 -18.80 49.61
C ASP A 262 -47.83 -18.40 50.23
N GLY A 263 -47.03 -17.57 49.53
CA GLY A 263 -45.77 -17.00 50.05
C GLY A 263 -44.70 -16.75 48.98
N PHE A 264 -43.69 -15.94 49.33
CA PHE A 264 -42.54 -15.67 48.46
C PHE A 264 -41.64 -16.90 48.36
N SER A 265 -41.41 -17.39 47.14
CA SER A 265 -40.39 -18.40 46.86
C SER A 265 -39.12 -17.70 46.38
N ILE A 266 -38.05 -17.81 47.19
CA ILE A 266 -36.71 -17.35 46.82
C ILE A 266 -36.01 -18.52 46.13
N ARG A 267 -35.74 -18.40 44.83
CA ARG A 267 -34.88 -19.35 44.11
C ARG A 267 -33.57 -18.66 43.75
N SER A 268 -32.46 -19.23 44.24
CA SER A 268 -31.12 -18.95 43.70
C SER A 268 -31.10 -19.49 42.27
N VAL A 269 -31.06 -18.58 41.29
CA VAL A 269 -30.77 -18.95 39.91
C VAL A 269 -29.25 -19.07 39.87
N ASN A 270 -28.74 -20.30 39.77
CA ASN A 270 -27.31 -20.56 39.57
C ASN A 270 -26.77 -19.55 38.55
N SER A 271 -25.96 -18.60 39.03
CA SER A 271 -25.15 -17.76 38.16
C SER A 271 -24.35 -18.73 37.30
N GLN A 272 -24.53 -18.71 35.98
CA GLN A 272 -23.46 -19.19 35.11
C GLN A 272 -22.23 -18.45 35.60
N LYS A 273 -21.28 -19.16 36.24
CA LYS A 273 -19.99 -18.59 36.59
C LYS A 273 -19.47 -18.01 35.28
N ASN A 274 -19.53 -16.69 35.15
CA ASN A 274 -18.85 -16.00 34.07
C ASN A 274 -17.38 -16.21 34.39
N GLU A 275 -16.82 -17.33 33.94
CA GLU A 275 -15.40 -17.59 34.11
C GLU A 275 -14.66 -16.42 33.48
N MET A 276 -13.98 -15.64 34.31
CA MET A 276 -13.24 -14.47 33.90
C MET A 276 -11.80 -14.90 33.60
N ALA A 277 -11.38 -14.76 32.35
CA ALA A 277 -10.03 -15.08 31.89
C ALA A 277 -9.21 -13.80 31.67
N THR A 278 -7.89 -13.89 31.80
CA THR A 278 -6.98 -12.86 31.31
C THR A 278 -7.05 -12.78 29.79
N PHE A 279 -7.05 -11.58 29.23
CA PHE A 279 -6.99 -11.41 27.78
C PHE A 279 -5.62 -11.84 27.25
N GLU A 280 -5.53 -13.09 26.78
CA GLU A 280 -4.29 -13.70 26.27
C GLU A 280 -4.48 -14.16 24.81
N PRO A 281 -4.47 -13.22 23.85
CA PRO A 281 -4.77 -13.49 22.45
C PRO A 281 -3.73 -14.40 21.78
N GLY A 282 -2.51 -14.49 22.33
CA GLY A 282 -1.47 -15.38 21.83
C GLY A 282 -1.81 -16.88 21.88
N LYS A 283 -2.73 -17.28 22.78
CA LYS A 283 -3.19 -18.67 22.92
C LYS A 283 -4.22 -19.07 21.87
N ASP A 284 -4.94 -18.11 21.31
CA ASP A 284 -5.91 -18.36 20.24
C ASP A 284 -5.31 -17.98 18.86
N HIS A 285 -5.30 -18.93 17.93
CA HIS A 285 -4.83 -18.70 16.57
C HIS A 285 -5.65 -17.67 15.79
N SER A 286 -6.88 -17.42 16.20
CA SER A 286 -7.71 -16.35 15.64
C SER A 286 -7.19 -14.99 16.10
N LEU A 287 -7.01 -14.80 17.40
CA LEU A 287 -6.65 -13.52 18.00
C LEU A 287 -5.14 -13.22 17.99
N PHE A 288 -4.27 -14.12 17.52
CA PHE A 288 -2.80 -13.93 17.49
C PHE A 288 -2.36 -12.56 16.93
N PHE A 289 -3.11 -11.98 16.00
CA PHE A 289 -2.82 -10.66 15.42
C PHE A 289 -2.85 -9.49 16.42
N PHE A 290 -3.51 -9.69 17.56
CA PHE A 290 -3.63 -8.74 18.66
C PHE A 290 -2.59 -8.94 19.76
N SER A 291 -1.72 -9.96 19.61
CA SER A 291 -0.71 -10.30 20.60
C SER A 291 0.56 -9.46 20.49
N ARG A 292 1.31 -9.43 21.59
CA ARG A 292 2.66 -8.85 21.65
C ARG A 292 3.65 -9.55 20.72
N ASP A 293 3.51 -10.86 20.56
CA ASP A 293 4.33 -11.67 19.64
C ASP A 293 4.09 -11.31 18.16
N TYR A 294 2.88 -10.82 17.83
CA TYR A 294 2.63 -10.32 16.49
C TYR A 294 3.37 -9.02 16.21
N ASN A 295 3.50 -8.12 17.19
CA ASN A 295 4.23 -6.87 17.02
C ASN A 295 5.69 -7.09 16.58
N SER A 296 6.39 -8.02 17.24
CA SER A 296 7.79 -8.35 16.90
C SER A 296 7.95 -8.98 15.51
N SER A 297 6.89 -9.59 14.97
CA SER A 297 6.87 -10.23 13.64
C SER A 297 6.10 -9.43 12.57
N LYS A 298 5.60 -8.23 12.91
CA LYS A 298 4.70 -7.42 12.09
C LYS A 298 5.32 -7.01 10.76
N LEU A 299 6.58 -6.56 10.76
CA LEU A 299 7.30 -6.18 9.54
C LEU A 299 7.49 -7.37 8.60
N ALA A 300 7.90 -8.53 9.10
CA ALA A 300 8.02 -9.75 8.31
C ALA A 300 6.65 -10.20 7.74
N HIS A 301 5.56 -9.94 8.47
CA HIS A 301 4.22 -10.19 7.97
C HIS A 301 3.84 -9.23 6.83
N PHE A 302 4.14 -7.94 6.97
CA PHE A 302 3.92 -6.94 5.92
C PHE A 302 4.74 -7.23 4.67
N ASP A 303 6.00 -7.64 4.82
CA ASP A 303 6.83 -8.12 3.72
C ASP A 303 6.15 -9.24 2.96
N GLY A 304 5.60 -10.23 3.68
CA GLY A 304 4.88 -11.36 3.10
C GLY A 304 3.57 -10.97 2.41
N ILE A 305 2.95 -9.85 2.75
CA ILE A 305 1.75 -9.33 2.09
C ILE A 305 2.13 -8.59 0.80
N ILE A 306 3.06 -7.64 0.92
CA ILE A 306 3.49 -6.78 -0.19
C ILE A 306 4.14 -7.63 -1.28
N SER A 307 5.06 -8.54 -0.90
CA SER A 307 5.87 -9.33 -1.85
C SER A 307 5.09 -10.44 -2.60
N ARG A 308 3.78 -10.58 -2.37
CA ARG A 308 2.95 -11.58 -3.07
C ARG A 308 2.34 -11.09 -4.36
N SER A 309 1.89 -9.84 -4.38
CA SER A 309 1.29 -9.16 -5.54
C SER A 309 0.80 -7.79 -5.12
N MET A 310 1.16 -6.78 -5.91
CA MET A 310 0.65 -5.42 -5.75
C MET A 310 -0.87 -5.33 -5.92
N GLY A 311 -1.45 -6.18 -6.77
CA GLY A 311 -2.91 -6.25 -6.94
C GLY A 311 -3.61 -6.70 -5.66
N ASN A 312 -3.11 -7.76 -5.02
CA ASN A 312 -3.69 -8.26 -3.76
C ASN A 312 -3.51 -7.25 -2.61
N PHE A 313 -2.36 -6.56 -2.57
CA PHE A 313 -2.11 -5.50 -1.59
C PHE A 313 -3.09 -4.33 -1.78
N TRP A 314 -3.33 -3.92 -3.02
CA TRP A 314 -4.28 -2.85 -3.31
C TRP A 314 -5.73 -3.24 -2.96
N ASP A 315 -6.16 -4.43 -3.35
CA ASP A 315 -7.49 -4.95 -3.01
C ASP A 315 -7.68 -5.04 -1.47
N LEU A 316 -6.60 -5.38 -0.75
CA LEU A 316 -6.59 -5.36 0.71
C LEU A 316 -6.75 -3.94 1.25
N CYS A 317 -6.00 -2.96 0.72
CA CYS A 317 -6.11 -1.56 1.12
C CYS A 317 -7.52 -1.01 0.89
N VAL A 318 -8.11 -1.26 -0.29
CA VAL A 318 -9.47 -0.79 -0.62
C VAL A 318 -10.50 -1.39 0.35
N LYS A 319 -10.39 -2.69 0.66
CA LYS A 319 -11.30 -3.33 1.62
C LYS A 319 -11.14 -2.77 3.04
N LEU A 320 -9.90 -2.51 3.46
CA LEU A 320 -9.58 -1.87 4.74
C LEU A 320 -10.12 -0.43 4.84
N GLU A 321 -10.21 0.29 3.71
CA GLU A 321 -10.76 1.65 3.66
C GLU A 321 -12.30 1.66 3.66
N GLN A 322 -12.94 0.67 3.04
CA GLN A 322 -14.40 0.56 2.97
C GLN A 322 -15.07 0.07 4.27
N GLY A 323 -14.31 -0.07 5.36
CA GLY A 323 -14.84 -0.59 6.62
C GLY A 323 -15.34 -2.03 6.52
N GLY A 324 -14.87 -2.79 5.53
CA GLY A 324 -15.24 -4.19 5.37
C GLY A 324 -14.79 -4.97 6.61
N GLU A 325 -15.76 -5.46 7.38
CA GLU A 325 -15.52 -6.32 8.53
C GLU A 325 -14.69 -7.53 8.07
N SER A 326 -13.53 -7.72 8.70
CA SER A 326 -12.60 -8.84 8.47
C SER A 326 -11.72 -8.77 7.20
N CYS A 327 -10.82 -7.78 7.12
CA CYS A 327 -9.54 -7.93 6.42
C CYS A 327 -8.58 -8.81 7.25
N ARG A 328 -8.89 -10.10 7.40
CA ARG A 328 -8.05 -11.04 8.16
C ARG A 328 -6.70 -11.22 7.49
N PHE A 329 -5.68 -10.64 8.12
CA PHE A 329 -4.27 -10.88 7.90
C PHE A 329 -3.93 -12.34 8.26
N ARG A 330 -4.19 -13.24 7.31
CA ARG A 330 -4.00 -14.69 7.52
C ARG A 330 -2.56 -14.95 7.97
N ARG A 331 -2.35 -15.45 9.20
CA ARG A 331 -1.05 -15.96 9.66
C ARG A 331 -0.59 -16.99 8.65
N ARG A 332 0.33 -16.57 7.79
CA ARG A 332 1.01 -17.44 6.83
C ARG A 332 2.47 -17.31 7.16
N THR A 333 2.93 -18.27 7.95
CA THR A 333 4.31 -18.45 8.37
C THR A 333 5.22 -18.54 7.15
N GLY A 334 6.33 -17.79 7.20
CA GLY A 334 7.41 -17.81 6.20
C GLY A 334 7.15 -16.95 4.97
N SER A 335 8.01 -15.95 4.76
CA SER A 335 8.17 -15.38 3.42
C SER A 335 8.90 -16.41 2.55
N ILE A 336 8.16 -17.13 1.71
CA ILE A 336 8.76 -17.92 0.62
C ILE A 336 9.16 -16.98 -0.54
N PHE A 337 9.08 -15.66 -0.36
CA PHE A 337 9.35 -14.65 -1.38
C PHE A 337 10.55 -13.80 -0.95
N ALA A 338 11.41 -13.43 -1.90
CA ALA A 338 12.47 -12.46 -1.62
C ALA A 338 11.81 -11.09 -1.44
N SER A 339 11.86 -10.53 -0.23
CA SER A 339 11.37 -9.18 -0.02
C SER A 339 12.39 -8.17 -0.57
N LEU A 340 11.89 -7.00 -1.01
CA LEU A 340 12.75 -5.91 -1.43
C LEU A 340 13.73 -5.50 -0.31
N PRO A 341 13.29 -5.32 0.96
CA PRO A 341 14.20 -5.07 2.08
C PRO A 341 15.32 -6.09 2.20
N GLU A 342 14.99 -7.39 2.23
CA GLU A 342 15.97 -8.48 2.39
C GLU A 342 17.00 -8.49 1.25
N THR A 343 16.56 -8.20 0.03
CA THR A 343 17.47 -8.15 -1.13
C THR A 343 18.41 -6.96 -1.04
N ILE A 344 17.89 -5.77 -0.72
CA ILE A 344 18.69 -4.55 -0.58
C ILE A 344 19.75 -4.70 0.51
N ASP A 345 19.39 -5.24 1.67
CA ASP A 345 20.33 -5.38 2.79
C ASP A 345 21.50 -6.32 2.49
N ARG A 346 21.33 -7.24 1.53
CA ARG A 346 22.38 -8.17 1.08
C ARG A 346 23.15 -7.69 -0.16
N LEU A 347 22.74 -6.58 -0.78
CA LEU A 347 23.45 -6.01 -1.92
C LEU A 347 24.71 -5.27 -1.45
N ALA A 348 25.84 -5.57 -2.10
CA ALA A 348 26.99 -4.69 -2.02
C ALA A 348 26.65 -3.37 -2.73
N SER A 349 26.86 -2.24 -2.05
CA SER A 349 26.68 -0.92 -2.63
C SER A 349 27.76 -0.63 -3.67
N PRO A 350 27.41 -0.10 -4.87
CA PRO A 350 28.40 0.35 -5.83
C PRO A 350 29.14 1.56 -5.25
N LEU A 351 30.46 1.47 -5.03
CA LEU A 351 31.26 2.58 -4.51
C LEU A 351 31.59 3.58 -5.63
N VAL A 352 30.58 4.31 -6.11
CA VAL A 352 30.75 5.37 -7.11
C VAL A 352 30.49 6.72 -6.46
N ASP A 353 31.46 7.63 -6.55
CA ASP A 353 31.31 8.99 -6.05
C ASP A 353 30.28 9.74 -6.91
N THR A 354 29.27 10.32 -6.24
CA THR A 354 28.29 11.16 -6.93
C THR A 354 28.46 12.62 -6.53
N VAL A 355 28.90 13.43 -7.49
CA VAL A 355 29.02 14.88 -7.35
C VAL A 355 27.63 15.49 -7.40
N ARG A 356 27.27 16.27 -6.37
CA ARG A 356 26.02 17.02 -6.34
C ARG A 356 26.05 18.09 -7.44
N PRO A 357 25.05 18.14 -8.34
CA PRO A 357 24.99 19.17 -9.37
C PRO A 357 24.80 20.56 -8.76
N LYS A 358 25.31 21.59 -9.44
CA LYS A 358 25.08 22.98 -9.07
C LYS A 358 23.60 23.32 -9.25
N LEU A 359 23.05 24.10 -8.32
CA LEU A 359 21.63 24.47 -8.32
C LEU A 359 21.22 25.30 -9.54
N SER A 360 22.15 26.05 -10.14
CA SER A 360 21.93 26.87 -11.34
C SER A 360 21.69 26.03 -12.60
N ASP A 361 22.25 24.82 -12.63
CA ASP A 361 22.32 23.99 -13.83
C ASP A 361 21.36 22.78 -13.73
N PHE A 362 20.65 22.67 -12.61
CA PHE A 362 19.76 21.54 -12.33
C PHE A 362 18.41 21.72 -13.00
N THR A 363 18.00 20.72 -13.80
CA THR A 363 16.68 20.67 -14.45
C THR A 363 15.96 19.40 -14.02
N ASP A 364 14.72 19.53 -13.58
CA ASP A 364 13.91 18.38 -13.21
C ASP A 364 13.54 17.53 -14.43
N HIS A 365 13.93 16.25 -14.39
CA HIS A 365 13.55 15.27 -15.38
C HIS A 365 13.21 13.92 -14.72
N PRO A 366 12.19 13.16 -15.19
CA PRO A 366 11.77 11.89 -14.56
C PRO A 366 12.81 10.76 -14.63
N SER A 367 13.73 10.83 -15.60
CA SER A 367 14.83 9.87 -15.80
C SER A 367 16.13 10.31 -15.14
N GLN A 368 16.09 11.31 -14.27
CA GLN A 368 17.25 11.79 -13.54
C GLN A 368 16.93 11.86 -12.04
N PRO A 369 17.93 11.67 -11.17
CA PRO A 369 17.77 11.87 -9.73
C PRO A 369 17.32 13.31 -9.44
N ASN A 370 16.38 13.46 -8.49
CA ASN A 370 15.94 14.78 -8.07
C ASN A 370 16.99 15.45 -7.13
N MET A 371 16.83 16.75 -6.87
CA MET A 371 17.72 17.46 -5.94
C MET A 371 17.63 16.93 -4.51
N GLY A 372 16.48 16.38 -4.11
CA GLY A 372 16.28 15.79 -2.79
C GLY A 372 17.19 14.59 -2.55
N TYR A 373 17.31 13.70 -3.54
CA TYR A 373 18.24 12.57 -3.50
C TYR A 373 19.66 13.04 -3.17
N TYR A 374 20.19 14.01 -3.92
CA TYR A 374 21.54 14.53 -3.66
C TYR A 374 21.68 15.28 -2.33
N ALA A 375 20.63 15.97 -1.89
CA ALA A 375 20.66 16.78 -0.68
C ALA A 375 20.61 15.94 0.61
N PHE A 376 19.90 14.81 0.57
CA PHE A 376 19.61 14.00 1.74
C PHE A 376 20.17 12.57 1.67
N LYS A 377 20.89 12.20 0.59
CA LYS A 377 21.68 10.97 0.57
C LYS A 377 22.72 10.99 1.70
N ARG A 378 22.96 9.82 2.28
CA ARG A 378 23.81 9.67 3.49
C ARG A 378 25.30 9.70 3.20
N SER A 379 25.71 9.28 2.01
CA SER A 379 27.11 9.19 1.61
C SER A 379 27.39 10.04 0.38
N ALA A 380 28.64 10.50 0.26
CA ALA A 380 29.14 11.05 -0.99
C ALA A 380 29.08 10.00 -2.11
N ASN A 381 29.25 8.73 -1.73
CA ASN A 381 29.20 7.57 -2.61
C ASN A 381 27.75 7.12 -2.78
N GLU A 382 27.44 6.53 -3.93
CA GLU A 382 26.19 5.81 -4.10
C GLU A 382 26.15 4.62 -3.13
N SER A 383 25.06 4.50 -2.39
CA SER A 383 24.83 3.33 -1.57
C SER A 383 23.37 2.96 -1.57
N TYR A 384 23.11 1.65 -1.55
CA TYR A 384 21.76 1.16 -1.32
C TYR A 384 21.42 1.38 0.15
N LEU A 385 20.36 2.14 0.40
CA LEU A 385 19.87 2.37 1.76
C LEU A 385 18.83 1.30 2.09
N GLY A 386 19.14 0.43 3.05
CA GLY A 386 18.19 -0.59 3.54
C GLY A 386 16.81 0.00 3.85
N VAL A 387 15.74 -0.71 3.45
CA VAL A 387 14.36 -0.22 3.58
C VAL A 387 13.98 0.02 5.05
N TYR A 388 14.43 -0.87 5.94
CA TYR A 388 14.18 -0.80 7.38
C TYR A 388 15.24 -0.03 8.17
N ARG A 389 16.12 0.70 7.49
CA ARG A 389 17.03 1.62 8.17
C ARG A 389 16.28 2.84 8.67
N SER A 390 16.18 2.93 9.99
CA SER A 390 15.41 3.95 10.70
C SER A 390 15.87 5.38 10.44
N ASP A 391 17.16 5.57 10.14
CA ASP A 391 17.75 6.86 9.81
C ASP A 391 17.13 7.52 8.57
N SER A 392 16.44 6.78 7.71
CA SER A 392 15.90 7.28 6.44
C SER A 392 14.36 7.34 6.43
N TRP A 393 13.70 6.78 7.44
CA TRP A 393 12.23 6.67 7.47
C TRP A 393 11.51 8.01 7.46
N ALA A 394 11.99 8.98 8.23
CA ALA A 394 11.33 10.29 8.30
C ALA A 394 11.33 11.01 6.94
N ILE A 395 12.46 11.01 6.23
CA ILE A 395 12.57 11.63 4.90
C ILE A 395 11.84 10.81 3.81
N ARG A 396 11.80 9.49 3.92
CA ARG A 396 11.03 8.60 3.03
C ARG A 396 9.52 8.81 3.16
N ALA A 397 9.01 8.92 4.38
CA ALA A 397 7.61 9.23 4.67
C ALA A 397 7.18 10.61 4.12
N MET A 398 8.15 11.51 3.92
CA MET A 398 7.95 12.81 3.29
C MET A 398 8.17 12.81 1.78
N GLY A 399 8.59 11.69 1.16
CA GLY A 399 8.76 11.57 -0.29
C GLY A 399 9.91 12.39 -0.88
N TYR A 400 11.00 12.59 -0.13
CA TYR A 400 12.08 13.52 -0.50
C TYR A 400 12.69 13.32 -1.90
N VAL A 401 12.64 12.11 -2.46
CA VAL A 401 13.16 11.76 -3.80
C VAL A 401 12.19 12.06 -4.96
N PHE A 402 10.95 12.46 -4.67
CA PHE A 402 9.95 12.68 -5.71
C PHE A 402 9.77 14.15 -6.08
N TRP A 403 10.05 15.06 -5.15
CA TRP A 403 9.73 16.47 -5.29
C TRP A 403 10.65 17.19 -6.25
N ASP A 404 10.05 18.03 -7.09
CA ASP A 404 10.79 18.92 -7.98
C ASP A 404 11.52 20.00 -7.19
N LEU A 405 12.50 20.62 -7.83
CA LEU A 405 13.36 21.64 -7.25
C LEU A 405 12.54 22.81 -6.69
N ASP A 406 11.48 23.23 -7.37
CA ASP A 406 10.65 24.34 -6.90
C ASP A 406 9.91 24.01 -5.60
N ARG A 407 9.40 22.78 -5.45
CA ARG A 407 8.81 22.33 -4.19
C ARG A 407 9.87 22.22 -3.09
N LEU A 408 11.04 21.68 -3.42
CA LEU A 408 12.16 21.57 -2.47
C LEU A 408 12.71 22.94 -2.04
N ARG A 409 12.63 23.96 -2.89
CA ARG A 409 13.06 25.33 -2.56
C ARG A 409 12.14 26.04 -1.58
N GLN A 410 10.91 25.55 -1.38
CA GLN A 410 10.02 26.11 -0.37
C GLN A 410 10.68 25.97 1.01
N PRO A 411 10.89 27.08 1.75
CA PRO A 411 11.63 27.06 3.01
C PRO A 411 11.04 26.08 4.03
N VAL A 412 9.71 25.95 4.06
CA VAL A 412 8.99 25.04 4.95
C VAL A 412 9.31 23.58 4.63
N VAL A 413 9.26 23.19 3.35
CA VAL A 413 9.57 21.82 2.89
C VAL A 413 11.05 21.51 3.18
N TRP A 414 11.95 22.41 2.80
CA TRP A 414 13.38 22.19 2.98
C TRP A 414 13.79 22.09 4.45
N ALA A 415 13.31 23.00 5.30
CA ALA A 415 13.60 22.99 6.73
C ALA A 415 13.13 21.69 7.37
N LYS A 416 11.95 21.21 6.99
CA LYS A 416 11.37 19.99 7.53
C LYS A 416 12.10 18.72 7.09
N LEU A 417 12.48 18.62 5.83
CA LEU A 417 13.32 17.52 5.35
C LEU A 417 14.69 17.52 6.04
N ARG A 418 15.26 18.70 6.29
CA ARG A 418 16.53 18.86 7.02
C ARG A 418 16.41 18.48 8.50
N GLU A 419 15.28 18.80 9.13
CA GLU A 419 15.01 18.37 10.51
C GLU A 419 14.83 16.85 10.57
N ALA A 420 14.01 16.29 9.68
CA ALA A 420 13.81 14.85 9.54
C ALA A 420 15.11 14.09 9.28
N SER A 421 16.03 14.63 8.45
CA SER A 421 17.31 13.97 8.17
C SER A 421 18.26 13.90 9.38
N LYS A 422 18.05 14.77 10.38
CA LYS A 422 18.82 14.82 11.63
C LYS A 422 18.21 13.99 12.75
N MET A 423 17.00 13.47 12.56
CA MET A 423 16.32 12.63 13.55
C MET A 423 17.16 11.37 13.84
N THR A 424 17.34 11.05 15.12
CA THR A 424 18.06 9.82 15.49
C THR A 424 17.23 8.59 15.12
N GLY A 425 17.91 7.46 14.91
CA GLY A 425 17.26 6.21 14.53
C GLY A 425 16.23 5.71 15.54
N ASP A 426 16.31 6.10 16.81
CA ASP A 426 15.35 5.71 17.84
C ASP A 426 14.09 6.56 17.79
N HIS A 427 14.22 7.88 17.63
CA HIS A 427 13.07 8.77 17.45
C HIS A 427 12.33 8.45 16.14
N ALA A 428 13.07 8.20 15.06
CA ALA A 428 12.48 7.80 13.79
C ALA A 428 11.77 6.43 13.88
N ARG A 429 12.31 5.51 14.68
CA ARG A 429 11.65 4.23 14.97
C ARG A 429 10.35 4.42 15.74
N ALA A 430 10.37 5.18 16.84
CA ALA A 430 9.16 5.42 17.62
C ALA A 430 8.03 6.06 16.79
N ALA A 431 8.38 6.97 15.87
CA ALA A 431 7.40 7.69 15.05
C ALA A 431 6.90 6.91 13.82
N TYR A 432 7.75 6.04 13.24
CA TYR A 432 7.49 5.43 11.93
C TYR A 432 7.68 3.90 11.91
N ASP A 433 7.92 3.22 13.04
CA ASP A 433 7.92 1.74 13.09
C ASP A 433 6.54 1.21 13.48
N PRO A 434 5.80 0.53 12.58
CA PRO A 434 4.57 -0.12 12.97
C PRO A 434 4.73 -1.18 14.06
N SER A 435 5.91 -1.81 14.15
CA SER A 435 6.17 -2.89 15.11
C SER A 435 6.30 -2.38 16.55
N LEU A 436 6.57 -1.08 16.74
CA LEU A 436 6.72 -0.46 18.05
C LEU A 436 5.42 0.10 18.62
N HIS A 437 4.32 0.09 17.86
CA HIS A 437 3.01 0.47 18.37
C HIS A 437 2.49 -0.56 19.38
N THR A 438 1.90 -0.07 20.47
CA THR A 438 1.34 -0.89 21.55
C THR A 438 0.26 -1.84 21.04
N SER A 439 0.40 -3.15 21.33
CA SER A 439 -0.61 -4.14 20.93
C SER A 439 -1.90 -4.00 21.74
N ALA A 440 -2.99 -4.61 21.27
CA ALA A 440 -4.20 -4.70 22.07
C ALA A 440 -3.98 -5.52 23.36
N GLU A 441 -3.16 -6.58 23.31
CA GLU A 441 -2.75 -7.33 24.51
C GLU A 441 -2.04 -6.45 25.55
N GLU A 442 -1.12 -5.58 25.12
CA GLU A 442 -0.42 -4.66 26.02
C GLU A 442 -1.38 -3.59 26.58
N LYS A 443 -2.34 -3.09 25.77
CA LYS A 443 -3.36 -2.13 26.23
C LYS A 443 -4.35 -2.73 27.23
N LEU A 444 -4.68 -4.01 27.05
CA LEU A 444 -5.62 -4.75 27.89
C LEU A 444 -4.90 -5.54 28.99
N GLN A 445 -3.62 -5.26 29.23
CA GLN A 445 -2.84 -5.99 30.21
C GLN A 445 -3.46 -5.85 31.61
N GLY A 446 -3.70 -7.00 32.26
CA GLY A 446 -4.33 -7.06 33.60
C GLY A 446 -5.85 -6.97 33.59
N ILE A 447 -6.49 -6.78 32.41
CA ILE A 447 -7.94 -6.78 32.28
C ILE A 447 -8.46 -8.22 32.24
N ARG A 448 -9.46 -8.51 33.07
CA ARG A 448 -10.19 -9.77 33.04
C ARG A 448 -11.45 -9.64 32.19
N VAL A 449 -11.64 -10.61 31.31
CA VAL A 449 -12.70 -10.65 30.31
C VAL A 449 -13.46 -11.97 30.46
N SER A 450 -14.80 -11.93 30.36
CA SER A 450 -15.59 -13.17 30.40
C SER A 450 -15.19 -14.13 29.27
N VAL A 451 -15.13 -15.43 29.57
CA VAL A 451 -14.85 -16.48 28.57
C VAL A 451 -15.83 -16.40 27.40
N ARG A 452 -17.09 -16.03 27.67
CA ARG A 452 -18.10 -15.81 26.63
C ARG A 452 -17.71 -14.69 25.65
N LEU A 453 -17.22 -13.55 26.14
CA LEU A 453 -16.74 -12.47 25.25
C LEU A 453 -15.51 -12.93 24.45
N MET A 454 -14.60 -13.68 25.07
CA MET A 454 -13.47 -14.27 24.34
C MET A 454 -13.93 -15.21 23.23
N GLU A 455 -14.91 -16.08 23.49
CA GLU A 455 -15.52 -16.94 22.49
C GLU A 455 -16.24 -16.15 21.40
N GLU A 456 -16.98 -15.09 21.74
CA GLU A 456 -17.66 -14.23 20.76
C GLU A 456 -16.65 -13.56 19.82
N LEU A 457 -15.55 -13.02 20.36
CA LEU A 457 -14.45 -12.45 19.58
C LEU A 457 -13.79 -13.51 18.68
N SER A 458 -13.51 -14.70 19.20
CA SER A 458 -12.91 -15.81 18.43
C SER A 458 -13.86 -16.40 17.37
N VAL A 459 -15.18 -16.46 17.65
CA VAL A 459 -16.21 -17.01 16.76
C VAL A 459 -16.59 -16.03 15.65
N GLU A 460 -16.67 -14.72 15.92
CA GLU A 460 -16.73 -13.71 14.86
C GLU A 460 -15.51 -13.87 13.93
N GLU A 461 -14.32 -14.07 14.51
CA GLU A 461 -13.11 -14.38 13.77
C GLU A 461 -13.09 -15.74 13.04
N TYR A 462 -14.05 -16.63 13.31
CA TYR A 462 -14.21 -17.92 12.64
C TYR A 462 -15.37 -17.94 11.64
N ARG A 463 -16.48 -17.23 11.88
CA ARG A 463 -17.67 -17.18 11.00
C ARG A 463 -17.34 -16.57 9.63
N ASP A 464 -16.52 -15.51 9.57
CA ASP A 464 -16.10 -14.97 8.25
C ASP A 464 -14.96 -15.74 7.58
N ARG A 465 -14.57 -16.92 8.10
CA ARG A 465 -13.63 -17.84 7.40
C ARG A 465 -14.34 -18.72 6.37
N ARG A 466 -15.68 -18.81 6.38
CA ARG A 466 -16.44 -19.46 5.31
C ARG A 466 -16.70 -18.43 4.21
N PRO A 467 -16.39 -18.72 2.94
CA PRO A 467 -16.80 -17.84 1.87
C PRO A 467 -18.32 -17.79 1.85
N SER A 468 -18.91 -16.61 2.12
CA SER A 468 -20.26 -16.30 1.69
C SER A 468 -20.28 -16.45 0.17
N SER A 469 -20.76 -17.59 -0.31
CA SER A 469 -21.20 -17.73 -1.67
C SER A 469 -22.26 -16.65 -1.94
N TYR A 470 -22.25 -16.10 -3.15
CA TYR A 470 -23.21 -15.12 -3.68
C TYR A 470 -23.04 -13.67 -3.20
N ASN A 471 -22.34 -12.87 -4.02
CA ASN A 471 -23.03 -11.83 -4.79
C ASN A 471 -22.20 -11.45 -6.02
N ARG A 472 -22.76 -11.73 -7.20
CA ARG A 472 -22.25 -11.30 -8.49
C ARG A 472 -22.50 -9.79 -8.60
N ILE A 473 -21.44 -9.00 -8.71
CA ILE A 473 -21.54 -7.67 -9.32
C ILE A 473 -21.23 -7.88 -10.82
N PRO A 474 -22.13 -7.51 -11.74
CA PRO A 474 -21.88 -7.65 -13.17
C PRO A 474 -20.87 -6.59 -13.61
N LEU A 475 -19.79 -7.04 -14.25
CA LEU A 475 -18.89 -6.21 -15.05
C LEU A 475 -19.55 -6.00 -16.42
N VAL A 476 -19.85 -4.75 -16.75
CA VAL A 476 -19.96 -4.26 -18.13
C VAL A 476 -18.76 -3.36 -18.38
#